data_AF-A0A177QU30-F1
#
_entry.id   AF-A0A177QU30-F1
#
_cell.length_a   1.000
_cell.length_b   1.000
_cell.length_c   1.000
_cell.angle_alpha   90.00
_cell.angle_beta   90.00
_cell.angle_gamma   90.00
#
_symmetry.space_group_name_H-M   'P 1'
#
loop_
_entity.id
_entity.type
_entity.pdbx_description
1 polymer ?
#
loop_
_entity_poly.entity_id
_entity_poly.type
_entity_poly.pdbx_seq_one_letter_code
_entity_poly.pdbx_strand_id
1 'polypeptide(L)'
;MAINNGCVPFTKSLISQAPEASGVFALWKSGGIVYYGSAAAIRNALDGQFSARAISEQRVSGCSWEVAPDPHERLRELIKEYELAHRCKPLWNDPQRLPTD
;
A
#
# COMPACT_ATOMS: atom_id res chain seq x y z
N MET A 1 8.28 -7.25 -10.01
CA MET A 1 6.86 -7.65 -9.95
C MET A 1 6.06 -6.37 -9.88
N ALA A 2 5.10 -6.18 -10.79
CA ALA A 2 4.23 -5.01 -10.75
C ALA A 2 3.17 -5.19 -9.66
N ILE A 3 2.76 -4.10 -9.01
CA ILE A 3 1.76 -4.12 -7.93
C ILE A 3 0.40 -4.71 -8.38
N ASN A 4 0.17 -4.77 -9.69
CA ASN A 4 -1.05 -5.26 -10.35
C ASN A 4 -1.24 -6.79 -10.38
N ASN A 5 -0.27 -7.60 -9.92
CA ASN A 5 -0.31 -9.07 -10.09
C ASN A 5 -0.59 -9.90 -8.83
N GLY A 6 -1.00 -9.28 -7.72
CA GLY A 6 -1.46 -9.98 -6.51
C GLY A 6 -0.98 -9.33 -5.21
N CYS A 7 -1.51 -9.82 -4.09
CA CYS A 7 -1.06 -9.43 -2.75
C CYS A 7 -0.51 -10.64 -1.99
N VAL A 8 0.50 -10.42 -1.17
CA VAL A 8 0.99 -11.39 -0.20
C VAL A 8 0.38 -11.11 1.18
N PRO A 9 0.25 -12.12 2.05
CA PRO A 9 -0.24 -11.90 3.41
C PRO A 9 0.55 -10.83 4.15
N PHE A 10 -0.15 -9.91 4.82
CA PHE A 10 0.48 -8.83 5.58
C PHE A 10 1.01 -9.34 6.93
N THR A 11 2.13 -10.06 6.88
CA THR A 11 2.77 -10.69 8.04
C THR A 11 4.22 -10.26 8.14
N LYS A 12 4.77 -10.22 9.35
CA LYS A 12 6.16 -9.82 9.59
C LYS A 12 7.16 -10.63 8.76
N SER A 13 6.97 -11.94 8.66
CA SER A 13 7.84 -12.84 7.89
C SER A 13 7.89 -12.53 6.40
N LEU A 14 6.77 -12.10 5.80
CA LEU A 14 6.74 -11.69 4.39
C LEU A 14 7.25 -10.27 4.19
N ILE A 15 6.96 -9.36 5.13
CA ILE A 15 7.49 -8.01 5.12
C ILE A 15 9.02 -8.04 5.18
N SER A 16 9.62 -8.91 5.99
CA SER A 16 11.09 -9.05 6.06
C SER A 16 11.75 -9.47 4.72
N GLN A 17 10.98 -10.07 3.81
CA GLN A 17 11.45 -10.43 2.46
C GLN A 17 11.29 -9.31 1.44
N ALA A 18 10.61 -8.22 1.80
CA ALA A 18 10.48 -7.06 0.93
C ALA A 18 11.85 -6.39 0.70
N PRO A 19 12.06 -5.79 -0.49
CA PRO A 19 13.33 -5.18 -0.84
C PRO A 19 13.59 -3.93 0.01
N GLU A 20 14.86 -3.74 0.35
CA GLU A 20 15.36 -2.49 0.94
C GLU A 20 15.72 -1.50 -0.17
N ALA A 21 14.73 -1.17 -1.00
CA ALA A 21 14.87 -0.30 -2.16
C ALA A 21 13.71 0.69 -2.24
N SER A 22 13.91 1.76 -3.02
CA SER A 22 12.87 2.74 -3.30
C SER A 22 11.76 2.16 -4.16
N GLY A 23 10.53 2.61 -3.92
CA GLY A 23 9.41 2.21 -4.72
C GLY A 23 8.08 2.52 -4.06
N VAL A 24 7.06 1.77 -4.46
CA VAL A 24 5.70 1.96 -4.01
C VAL A 24 5.16 0.67 -3.41
N PHE A 25 4.21 0.80 -2.50
CA PHE A 25 3.55 -0.32 -1.85
C PHE A 25 2.03 -0.10 -1.81
N ALA A 26 1.28 -1.20 -1.78
CA ALA A 26 -0.16 -1.20 -1.64
C ALA A 26 -0.56 -2.03 -0.42
N LEU A 27 -1.60 -1.59 0.29
CA LEU A 27 -2.25 -2.36 1.35
C LEU A 27 -3.62 -2.82 0.89
N TRP A 28 -3.96 -4.06 1.24
CA TRP A 28 -5.17 -4.73 0.79
C TRP A 28 -6.04 -5.09 1.99
N LYS A 29 -7.35 -4.91 1.84
CA LYS A 29 -8.36 -5.32 2.83
C LYS A 29 -9.57 -5.89 2.10
N SER A 30 -10.03 -7.06 2.53
CA SER A 30 -11.23 -7.73 1.98
C SER A 30 -11.20 -7.90 0.45
N GLY A 31 -10.02 -8.14 -0.12
CA GLY A 31 -9.83 -8.34 -1.56
C GLY A 31 -9.69 -7.06 -2.40
N GLY A 32 -9.73 -5.87 -1.79
CA GLY A 32 -9.51 -4.60 -2.49
C GLY A 32 -8.32 -3.81 -1.94
N ILE A 33 -7.74 -2.94 -2.78
CA ILE A 33 -6.70 -2.01 -2.36
C ILE A 33 -7.35 -0.88 -1.56
N VAL A 34 -6.85 -0.69 -0.35
CA VAL A 34 -7.32 0.41 0.53
C VAL A 34 -6.31 1.53 0.62
N TYR A 35 -5.04 1.29 0.28
CA TYR A 35 -3.99 2.28 0.37
C TYR A 35 -2.86 2.03 -0.62
N TYR A 36 -2.32 3.11 -1.19
CA TYR A 36 -1.02 3.17 -1.84
C TYR A 36 -0.11 4.14 -1.11
N GLY A 37 1.17 3.76 -0.96
CA GLY A 37 2.22 4.61 -0.41
C GLY A 37 3.49 4.55 -1.27
N SER A 38 4.29 5.59 -1.17
CA SER A 38 5.67 5.62 -1.68
C SER A 38 6.64 5.44 -0.52
N ALA A 39 7.79 4.84 -0.80
CA ALA A 39 8.82 4.58 0.18
C ALA A 39 10.21 4.71 -0.43
N ALA A 40 11.14 5.32 0.31
CA ALA A 40 12.56 5.26 0.00
C ALA A 40 13.16 3.87 0.29
N ALA A 41 12.56 3.14 1.25
CA ALA A 41 12.85 1.75 1.54
C ALA A 41 11.55 1.00 1.83
N ILE A 42 11.09 0.20 0.86
CA ILE A 42 9.81 -0.53 0.93
C ILE A 42 9.70 -1.35 2.21
N ARG A 43 10.74 -2.12 2.56
CA ARG A 43 10.75 -2.96 3.76
C ARG A 43 10.46 -2.15 5.04
N ASN A 44 11.18 -1.04 5.23
CA ASN A 44 11.04 -0.21 6.43
C ASN A 44 9.67 0.46 6.50
N ALA A 45 9.13 0.90 5.35
CA ALA A 45 7.80 1.47 5.30
C ALA A 45 6.70 0.44 5.63
N LEU A 46 6.80 -0.78 5.10
CA LEU A 46 5.86 -1.86 5.39
C LEU A 46 5.94 -2.31 6.86
N ASP A 47 7.13 -2.40 7.44
CA ASP A 47 7.32 -2.73 8.86
C ASP A 47 6.73 -1.64 9.78
N GLY A 48 6.93 -0.36 9.43
CA GLY A 48 6.28 0.76 10.10
C GLY A 48 4.75 0.70 10.02
N GLN A 49 4.19 0.37 8.84
CA GLN A 49 2.75 0.16 8.67
C GLN A 49 2.24 -1.03 9.49
N PHE A 50 3.00 -2.12 9.57
CA PHE A 50 2.65 -3.28 10.36
C PHE A 50 2.60 -2.95 11.86
N SER A 51 3.62 -2.26 12.36
CA SER A 51 3.71 -1.83 13.75
C SER A 51 2.61 -0.83 14.13
N ALA A 52 2.36 0.18 13.29
CA ALA A 52 1.30 1.15 13.52
C ALA A 52 -0.10 0.51 13.55
N ARG A 53 -0.33 -0.50 12.69
CA ARG A 53 -1.62 -1.19 12.58
C ARG A 53 -1.82 -2.31 13.57
N ALA A 54 -0.77 -2.77 14.25
CA ALA A 54 -0.92 -3.68 15.39
C ALA A 54 -1.69 -3.01 16.55
N ILE A 55 -1.61 -1.68 16.64
CA ILE A 55 -2.24 -0.86 17.69
C ILE A 55 -3.57 -0.26 17.22
N SER A 56 -3.80 -0.20 15.90
CA SER A 56 -5.03 0.33 15.29
C SER A 56 -6.05 -0.75 14.97
N GLU A 57 -7.35 -0.43 15.03
CA GLU A 57 -8.43 -1.32 14.58
C GLU A 57 -8.45 -1.49 13.03
N GLN A 58 -7.65 -0.73 12.30
CA GLN A 58 -7.57 -0.75 10.85
C GLN A 58 -6.71 -1.91 10.31
N ARG A 59 -7.21 -3.15 10.47
CA ARG A 59 -6.58 -4.36 9.95
C ARG A 59 -6.58 -4.43 8.42
N VAL A 60 -5.48 -4.90 7.85
CA VAL A 60 -5.30 -5.22 6.43
C VAL A 60 -5.03 -6.71 6.29
N SER A 61 -5.47 -7.31 5.18
CA SER A 61 -5.28 -8.74 4.89
C SER A 61 -4.00 -9.02 4.10
N GLY A 62 -3.51 -8.05 3.33
CA GLY A 62 -2.37 -8.24 2.46
C GLY A 62 -1.62 -6.96 2.13
N CYS A 63 -0.44 -7.12 1.54
CA CYS A 63 0.33 -6.05 0.92
C CYS A 63 0.90 -6.49 -0.42
N SER A 64 1.28 -5.50 -1.24
CA SER A 64 2.10 -5.71 -2.42
C SER A 64 3.07 -4.54 -2.56
N TRP A 65 4.14 -4.73 -3.33
CA TRP A 65 5.15 -3.70 -3.53
C TRP A 65 5.78 -3.80 -4.91
N GLU A 66 6.30 -2.68 -5.36
CA GLU A 66 6.96 -2.51 -6.65
C GLU A 66 8.16 -1.58 -6.47
N VAL A 67 9.35 -2.04 -6.88
CA VAL A 67 10.55 -1.21 -6.89
C VAL A 67 10.43 -0.22 -8.04
N ALA A 68 10.64 1.06 -7.75
CA ALA A 68 10.58 2.13 -8.73
C ALA A 68 11.68 3.17 -8.46
N PRO A 69 12.34 3.68 -9.52
CA PRO A 69 13.34 4.75 -9.38
C PRO A 69 12.70 6.06 -8.89
N ASP A 70 11.51 6.38 -9.39
CA ASP A 70 10.73 7.57 -9.03
C ASP A 70 9.42 7.17 -8.32
N PRO A 71 9.47 6.86 -7.02
CA PRO A 71 8.32 6.31 -6.30
C PRO A 71 7.13 7.29 -6.22
N HIS A 72 7.38 8.60 -6.24
CA HIS A 72 6.32 9.61 -6.25
C HIS A 72 5.59 9.69 -7.59
N GLU A 73 6.29 9.55 -8.70
CA GLU A 73 5.66 9.50 -10.01
C GLU A 73 4.83 8.22 -10.14
N ARG A 74 5.42 7.07 -9.79
CA ARG A 74 4.70 5.80 -9.86
C ARG A 74 3.46 5.77 -8.96
N LEU A 75 3.53 6.37 -7.77
CA LEU A 75 2.37 6.50 -6.89
C LEU A 75 1.24 7.31 -7.54
N ARG A 76 1.57 8.41 -8.23
CA ARG A 76 0.57 9.24 -8.94
C ARG A 76 -0.10 8.44 -10.06
N GLU A 77 0.67 7.67 -10.81
CA GLU A 77 0.12 6.77 -11.84
C GLU A 77 -0.82 5.73 -11.24
N LEU A 78 -0.42 5.05 -10.17
CA LEU A 78 -1.25 4.03 -9.50
C LEU A 78 -2.57 4.61 -8.97
N ILE A 79 -2.52 5.80 -8.37
CA ILE A 79 -3.75 6.48 -7.92
C ILE A 79 -4.64 6.80 -9.11
N LYS A 80 -4.09 7.33 -10.20
CA LYS A 80 -4.85 7.66 -11.42
C LYS A 80 -5.44 6.41 -12.09
N GLU A 81 -4.68 5.33 -12.19
CA GLU A 81 -5.13 4.03 -12.69
C GLU A 81 -6.31 3.51 -11.85
N TYR A 82 -6.19 3.57 -10.52
CA TYR A 82 -7.25 3.15 -9.60
C TYR A 82 -8.50 4.04 -9.73
N GLU A 83 -8.33 5.36 -9.81
CA GLU A 83 -9.44 6.30 -10.02
C GLU A 83 -10.17 6.05 -11.35
N LEU A 84 -9.44 5.75 -12.42
CA LEU A 84 -10.05 5.42 -13.71
C LEU A 84 -10.84 4.12 -13.66
N ALA A 85 -10.33 3.09 -12.96
CA ALA A 85 -10.98 1.80 -12.85
C ALA A 85 -12.18 1.80 -11.88
N HIS A 86 -12.09 2.52 -10.76
CA HIS A 86 -13.06 2.46 -9.67
C HIS A 86 -13.88 3.75 -9.48
N ARG A 87 -13.59 4.80 -10.26
CA ARG A 87 -14.19 6.16 -10.15
C ARG A 87 -14.06 6.79 -8.76
N CYS A 88 -13.08 6.36 -7.99
CA CYS A 88 -12.80 6.88 -6.66
C CYS A 88 -11.35 6.57 -6.26
N LYS A 89 -10.83 7.27 -5.25
CA LYS A 89 -9.53 6.98 -4.66
C LYS A 89 -9.60 5.78 -3.70
N PRO A 90 -8.46 5.12 -3.42
CA PRO A 90 -8.37 4.16 -2.33
C PRO A 90 -8.79 4.79 -1.01
N LEU A 91 -9.46 4.00 -0.16
CA LEU A 91 -10.13 4.48 1.05
C LEU A 91 -9.24 5.34 1.96
N TRP A 92 -7.97 4.96 2.15
CA TRP A 92 -7.03 5.66 3.04
C TRP A 92 -6.13 6.65 2.31
N ASN A 93 -6.23 6.76 0.99
CA ASN A 93 -5.65 7.87 0.22
C ASN A 93 -6.63 9.02 0.03
N ASP A 94 -7.89 8.84 0.45
CA ASP A 94 -8.93 9.85 0.38
C ASP A 94 -9.31 10.32 1.80
N PRO A 95 -8.83 11.50 2.23
CA PRO A 95 -9.18 12.03 3.55
C PRO A 95 -10.69 12.31 3.69
N GLN A 96 -11.45 12.45 2.60
CA GLN A 96 -12.90 12.70 2.64
C GLN A 96 -13.73 11.42 2.81
N ARG A 97 -13.11 10.24 2.65
CA ARG A 97 -13.79 8.94 2.82
C ARG A 97 -13.47 8.25 4.15
N LEU A 98 -12.58 8.84 4.94
CA LEU A 98 -12.41 8.44 6.33
C LEU A 98 -13.65 8.91 7.10
N PRO A 99 -14.27 8.07 7.95
CA PRO A 99 -15.37 8.53 8.78
C PRO A 99 -14.87 9.70 9.63
N THR A 100 -15.45 10.88 9.42
CA THR A 100 -15.40 11.97 10.39
C THR A 100 -16.21 11.49 11.59
N ASP A 101 -15.54 11.33 12.73
CA ASP A 101 -16.21 11.15 14.03
C ASP A 101 -17.21 12.29 14.29
#